data_AF-A0A915CPJ5-F1
#
_entry.id   AF-A0A915CPJ5-F1
#
_cell.length_a   1.000
_cell.length_b   1.000
_cell.length_c   1.000
_cell.angle_alpha   90.00
_cell.angle_beta   90.00
_cell.angle_gamma   90.00
#
_symmetry.space_group_name_H-M   'P 1'
#
loop_
_entity.id
_entity.type
_entity.pdbx_description
1 polymer ?
#
loop_
_entity_poly.entity_id
_entity_poly.type
_entity_poly.pdbx_seq_one_letter_code
_entity_poly.pdbx_strand_id
1 'polypeptide(L)' 'MWWFIAAQPFLLNSIDATEDSHTGEYIAKLLAKEIHAVGKHKVVAVVTDHAANMRSAWRLLAQDFPWILFEGCKAICSI' A
#
# COMPACT_ATOMS: atom_id res chain seq x y z
N MET A 1 -9.57 -27.41 21.18
CA MET A 1 -10.51 -26.32 20.85
C MET A 1 -9.70 -25.21 20.19
N TRP A 2 -9.44 -25.38 18.89
CA TRP A 2 -8.61 -24.47 18.09
C TRP A 2 -9.56 -23.51 17.39
N TRP A 3 -9.83 -22.37 18.01
CA TRP A 3 -10.54 -21.29 17.36
C TRP A 3 -9.65 -20.75 16.25
N PHE A 4 -10.12 -20.88 15.01
CA PHE A 4 -9.62 -20.17 13.86
C PHE A 4 -9.56 -18.68 14.21
N ILE A 5 -8.36 -18.14 14.46
CA ILE A 5 -8.16 -16.69 14.41
C ILE A 5 -8.23 -16.35 12.92
N ALA A 6 -9.44 -16.17 12.40
CA ALA A 6 -9.63 -15.61 11.08
C ALA A 6 -9.11 -14.18 11.13
N ALA A 7 -8.02 -13.90 10.42
CA ALA A 7 -7.54 -12.54 10.24
C ALA A 7 -8.65 -11.74 9.56
N GLN A 8 -9.28 -10.82 10.29
CA GLN A 8 -10.32 -9.98 9.73
C GLN A 8 -9.69 -8.71 9.13
N PRO A 9 -10.07 -8.33 7.90
CA PRO A 9 -9.68 -7.04 7.36
C PRO A 9 -10.33 -5.94 8.19
N PHE A 10 -9.60 -4.85 8.42
CA PHE A 10 -10.14 -3.65 9.03
C PHE A 10 -9.65 -2.43 8.25
N LEU A 11 -10.45 -1.36 8.30
CA LEU A 11 -10.06 -0.08 7.72
C LEU A 11 -9.06 0.59 8.66
N LEU A 12 -7.81 0.76 8.20
CA LEU A 12 -6.78 1.47 8.97
C LEU A 12 -6.96 2.99 8.90
N ASN A 13 -7.14 3.52 7.69
CA ASN A 13 -7.25 4.96 7.45
C ASN A 13 -7.97 5.22 6.12
N SER A 14 -8.57 6.41 5.99
CA SER A 14 -9.11 6.97 4.76
C SER A 14 -8.84 8.47 4.74
N ILE A 15 -8.38 8.98 3.61
CA ILE A 15 -8.07 10.39 3.41
C ILE A 15 -8.90 10.91 2.24
N ASP A 16 -9.39 12.14 2.34
CA ASP A 16 -9.89 12.86 1.18
C ASP A 16 -8.69 13.48 0.46
N ALA A 17 -8.49 13.09 -0.80
CA ALA A 17 -7.39 13.57 -1.64
C ALA A 17 -7.93 14.30 -2.90
N THR A 18 -9.19 14.74 -2.90
CA THR A 18 -9.85 15.30 -4.10
C THR A 18 -9.12 16.52 -4.66
N GLU A 19 -8.52 17.34 -3.79
CA GLU A 19 -7.80 18.57 -4.18
C GLU A 19 -6.30 18.34 -4.45
N ASP A 20 -5.78 17.15 -4.16
CA ASP A 20 -4.35 16.85 -4.28
C ASP A 20 -3.99 16.30 -5.67
N SER A 21 -2.81 16.65 -6.14
CA SER A 21 -2.24 15.99 -7.32
C SER A 21 -1.74 14.61 -6.93
N HIS A 22 -2.37 13.55 -7.45
CA HIS A 22 -2.06 12.15 -7.14
C HIS A 22 -0.77 11.66 -7.83
N THR A 23 0.33 12.37 -7.63
CA THR A 23 1.64 11.97 -8.16
C THR A 23 2.19 10.74 -7.41
N GLY A 24 3.17 10.07 -8.01
CA GLY A 24 3.82 8.93 -7.37
C GLY A 24 4.48 9.30 -6.04
N GLU A 25 5.06 10.49 -5.93
CA GLU A 25 5.68 11.01 -4.71
C GLU A 25 4.64 11.27 -3.61
N TYR A 26 3.50 11.87 -3.97
CA TYR A 26 2.41 12.13 -3.02
C TYR A 26 1.88 10.80 -2.46
N ILE A 27 1.60 9.84 -3.33
CA ILE A 27 1.14 8.50 -2.94
C ILE A 27 2.20 7.78 -2.08
N ALA A 28 3.48 7.82 -2.47
CA ALA A 28 4.56 7.21 -1.71
C ALA A 28 4.66 7.79 -0.30
N LYS A 29 4.55 9.11 -0.16
CA LYS A 29 4.58 9.79 1.15
C LYS A 29 3.44 9.33 2.07
N LEU A 30 2.23 9.20 1.53
CA LEU A 30 1.07 8.72 2.29
C LEU A 30 1.24 7.27 2.73
N LEU A 31 1.65 6.38 1.82
CA LEU A 31 1.89 4.98 2.13
C LEU A 31 3.03 4.81 3.14
N ALA A 32 4.14 5.53 2.99
CA ALA A 32 5.26 5.48 3.93
C ALA A 32 4.82 5.86 5.35
N LYS A 33 4.00 6.91 5.50
CA LYS A 33 3.44 7.31 6.80
C LYS A 33 2.69 6.16 7.47
N GLU A 34 1.83 5.47 6.73
CA GLU A 34 1.04 4.35 7.28
C GLU A 34 1.90 3.10 7.54
N ILE A 35 2.87 2.79 6.67
CA ILE A 35 3.85 1.70 6.89
C ILE A 35 4.62 1.93 8.19
N HIS A 36 5.04 3.17 8.46
CA HIS A 36 5.69 3.54 9.70
C HIS A 36 4.75 3.43 10.91
N ALA A 37 3.50 3.85 10.78
CA ALA A 37 2.50 3.78 11.85
C ALA A 37 2.16 2.32 12.26
N VAL A 38 2.04 1.42 11.28
CA VAL A 38 1.87 -0.03 11.53
C VAL A 38 3.15 -0.63 12.12
N GLY A 39 4.30 -0.10 11.72
CA GLY A 39 5.63 -0.60 12.01
C GLY A 39 6.18 -1.34 10.80
N LYS A 40 7.21 -0.75 10.16
CA LYS A 40 7.76 -1.16 8.86
C LYS A 40 8.14 -2.65 8.72
N HIS A 41 8.48 -3.33 9.82
CA HIS A 41 8.82 -4.76 9.82
C HIS A 41 7.62 -5.69 10.03
N LYS A 42 6.43 -5.14 10.31
CA LYS A 42 5.16 -5.87 10.39
C LYS A 42 4.40 -5.87 9.06
N VAL A 43 4.83 -5.03 8.11
CA VAL A 43 4.28 -4.98 6.75
C VAL A 43 5.10 -5.90 5.85
N VAL A 44 4.43 -6.82 5.17
CA VAL A 44 5.06 -7.78 4.24
C VAL A 44 4.75 -7.48 2.77
N ALA A 45 3.57 -6.90 2.51
CA ALA A 45 3.14 -6.57 1.17
C ALA A 45 2.24 -5.33 1.16
N VAL A 46 2.32 -4.55 0.08
CA VAL A 46 1.42 -3.45 -0.25
C VAL A 46 0.81 -3.75 -1.61
N VAL A 47 -0.53 -3.79 -1.66
CA VAL A 47 -1.29 -4.09 -2.87
C VAL A 47 -2.12 -2.87 -3.24
N THR A 48 -1.88 -2.29 -4.42
CA THR A 48 -2.64 -1.14 -4.96
C THR A 48 -3.15 -1.47 -6.36
N ASP A 49 -3.95 -0.62 -7.00
CA ASP A 49 -4.24 -0.78 -8.42
C ASP A 49 -2.97 -0.60 -9.28
N HIS A 50 -3.05 -0.97 -10.57
CA HIS A 50 -1.91 -1.04 -11.48
C HIS A 50 -1.62 0.29 -12.22
N ALA A 51 -2.18 1.41 -11.76
CA ALA A 51 -2.00 2.72 -12.38
C ALA A 51 -0.52 3.16 -12.40
N ALA A 52 -0.17 4.00 -13.37
CA ALA A 52 1.21 4.47 -13.55
C ALA A 52 1.77 5.17 -12.30
N ASN A 53 0.93 5.98 -11.62
CA ASN A 53 1.34 6.71 -10.42
C ASN A 53 1.58 5.77 -9.24
N MET A 54 0.79 4.68 -9.11
CA MET A 54 1.05 3.63 -8.12
C MET A 54 2.38 2.94 -8.37
N ARG A 55 2.65 2.53 -9.62
CA ARG A 55 3.94 1.92 -9.98
C ARG A 55 5.13 2.86 -9.73
N SER A 56 4.94 4.17 -9.94
CA SER A 56 5.94 5.17 -9.60
C SER A 56 6.19 5.22 -8.09
N ALA A 57 5.11 5.26 -7.29
CA ALA A 57 5.20 5.19 -5.83
C ALA A 57 5.91 3.92 -5.33
N TRP A 58 5.61 2.76 -5.91
CA TRP A 58 6.27 1.49 -5.55
C TRP A 58 7.78 1.56 -5.74
N ARG A 59 8.27 2.18 -6.82
CA ARG A 59 9.71 2.31 -7.09
C ARG A 59 10.43 3.18 -6.05
N LEU A 60 9.75 4.20 -5.54
CA LEU A 60 10.27 5.04 -4.46
C LEU A 60 10.29 4.24 -3.15
N LEU A 61 9.17 3.60 -2.80
CA LEU A 61 9.03 2.85 -1.55
C LEU A 61 9.92 1.60 -1.50
N ALA A 62 10.18 0.93 -2.62
CA ALA A 62 11.05 -0.23 -2.68
C ALA A 62 12.52 0.11 -2.39
N GLN A 63 12.92 1.38 -2.58
CA GLN A 63 14.26 1.85 -2.16
C GLN A 63 14.36 1.95 -0.64
N ASP A 64 13.30 2.45 0.01
CA ASP A 64 13.25 2.64 1.46
C ASP A 64 12.89 1.36 2.24
N PHE A 65 12.11 0.47 1.62
CA PHE A 65 11.56 -0.75 2.20
C PHE A 65 11.78 -1.98 1.30
N PRO A 66 13.03 -2.39 1.04
CA PRO A 66 13.34 -3.45 0.08
C PRO A 66 12.81 -4.85 0.47
N TRP A 67 12.36 -5.04 1.72
CA TRP A 67 11.76 -6.30 2.18
C TRP A 67 10.23 -6.38 1.98
N ILE A 68 9.58 -5.28 1.58
CA ILE A 68 8.13 -5.25 1.33
C ILE A 68 7.86 -5.58 -0.14
N LEU A 69 6.91 -6.48 -0.38
CA LEU A 69 6.42 -6.79 -1.73
C LEU A 69 5.42 -5.72 -2.19
N PHE A 70 5.70 -5.06 -3.31
CA PHE A 70 4.77 -4.11 -3.92
C PHE A 70 4.16 -4.72 -5.17
N GLU A 71 2.85 -4.94 -5.15
CA GLU A 71 2.14 -5.67 -6.20
C GLU A 71 0.85 -4.99 -6.64
N GLY A 72 0.49 -5.23 -7.90
CA GLY A 72 -0.78 -4.75 -8.46
C GLY A 72 -1.93 -5.68 -8.09
N CYS A 73 -3.06 -5.08 -7.71
CA CYS A 73 -4.33 -5.75 -7.46
C CYS A 73 -4.78 -6.49 -8.73
N LYS A 74 -5.13 -7.78 -8.57
CA LYS A 74 -5.61 -8.64 -9.67
C LYS A 74 -7.11 -8.53 -9.92
N ALA A 75 -7.84 -7.80 -9.09
CA ALA A 75 -9.28 -7.59 -9.27
C ALA A 75 -9.60 -6.73 -10.50
N ILE A 76 -8.69 -5.82 -10.88
CA ILE A 76 -8.71 -5.16 -12.19
C ILE A 76 -8.17 -6.17 -13.21
N CYS A 77 -9.07 -6.97 -13.78
CA CYS A 77 -8.79 -7.80 -14.94
C CYS A 77 -9.12 -6.96 -16.18
N SER A 78 -8.17 -6.17 -16.65
CA SER A 78 -8.20 -5.53 -17.97
C SER A 78 -6.77 -5.34 -18.45
N ILE A 79 -6.25 -6.43 -19.03
CA ILE A 79 -5.01 -6.58 -19.82
C ILE A 79 -3.70 -6.62 -19.03
#